data_AF-A0A6B2CWS5-F1
#
_entry.id   AF-A0A6B2CWS5-F1
#
_cell.length_a   1.000
_cell.length_b   1.000
_cell.length_c   1.000
_cell.angle_alpha   90.00
_cell.angle_beta   90.00
_cell.angle_gamma   90.00
#
_symmetry.space_group_name_H-M   'P 1'
#
loop_
_entity.id
_entity.type
_entity.pdbx_description
1 polymer ?
#
loop_
_entity_poly.entity_id
_entity_poly.type
_entity_poly.pdbx_seq_one_letter_code
_entity_poly.pdbx_strand_id
1 'polypeptide(L)'
;KPPVDAVTAASEVGDPVHLALAAIALGVVAAGGEVLLAGGTQMAAAAALFKALGGDPGRFAVVTTRWIVEDSSADFLGLMREVGVGRVHYSKSSFANSRCRGLRAYEEGYVKEGVAMGYALWRAEAAGVDVLRRVEEEYVRVVGPCG
;
A
#
# COMPACT_ATOMS: atom_id res chain seq x y z
N LYS A 1 -3.49 -18.00 24.18
CA LYS A 1 -4.76 -17.30 24.51
C LYS A 1 -4.86 -16.14 23.54
N PRO A 2 -6.00 -15.85 22.90
CA PRO A 2 -6.09 -14.68 22.03
C PRO A 2 -5.86 -13.40 22.86
N PRO A 3 -5.26 -12.36 22.27
CA PRO A 3 -4.99 -11.10 22.96
C PRO A 3 -6.28 -10.44 23.43
N VAL A 4 -6.20 -9.74 24.57
CA VAL A 4 -7.37 -9.15 25.26
C VAL A 4 -7.82 -7.82 24.66
N ASP A 5 -6.92 -7.13 23.96
CA ASP A 5 -7.18 -5.86 23.28
C ASP A 5 -6.23 -5.68 22.08
N ALA A 6 -6.51 -4.66 21.27
CA ALA A 6 -5.80 -4.40 20.01
C ALA A 6 -4.33 -3.95 20.21
N VAL A 7 -4.01 -3.25 21.29
CA VAL A 7 -2.64 -2.82 21.59
C VAL A 7 -1.81 -4.00 22.06
N THR A 8 -2.38 -4.86 22.91
CA THR A 8 -1.75 -6.13 23.29
C THR A 8 -1.52 -7.01 22.06
N ALA A 9 -2.51 -7.12 21.16
CA ALA A 9 -2.36 -7.86 19.91
C ALA A 9 -1.22 -7.32 19.04
N ALA A 10 -1.14 -6.01 18.85
CA ALA A 10 -0.05 -5.37 18.10
C ALA A 10 1.33 -5.59 18.75
N SER A 11 1.37 -5.65 20.09
CA SER A 11 2.62 -5.84 20.84
C SER A 11 3.13 -7.28 20.78
N GLU A 12 2.23 -8.26 20.70
CA GLU A 12 2.57 -9.69 20.66
C GLU A 12 2.90 -10.18 19.25
N VAL A 13 2.14 -9.73 18.23
CA VAL A 13 2.21 -10.30 16.87
C VAL A 13 2.21 -9.24 15.75
N GLY A 14 2.22 -7.96 16.11
CA GLY A 14 2.23 -6.87 15.15
C GLY A 14 3.64 -6.40 14.79
N ASP A 15 3.66 -5.27 14.10
CA ASP A 15 4.87 -4.51 13.79
C ASP A 15 4.64 -3.06 14.26
N PRO A 16 5.65 -2.35 14.80
CA PRO A 16 5.50 -0.98 15.27
C PRO A 16 4.94 -0.01 14.22
N VAL A 17 5.15 -0.26 12.93
CA VAL A 17 4.64 0.58 11.84
C VAL A 17 3.11 0.59 11.83
N HIS A 18 2.43 -0.53 12.09
CA HIS A 18 0.96 -0.55 12.06
C HIS A 18 0.37 0.33 13.17
N LEU A 19 0.94 0.28 14.38
CA LEU A 19 0.49 1.10 15.51
C LEU A 19 0.82 2.57 15.28
N ALA A 20 2.01 2.88 14.76
CA ALA A 20 2.40 4.24 14.41
C ALA A 20 1.48 4.85 13.35
N LEU A 21 1.15 4.10 12.28
CA LEU A 21 0.23 4.54 11.24
C LEU A 21 -1.17 4.81 11.80
N ALA A 22 -1.68 3.90 12.63
CA ALA A 22 -2.98 4.08 13.29
C ALA A 22 -3.01 5.34 14.18
N ALA A 23 -1.97 5.55 14.99
CA ALA A 23 -1.87 6.70 15.88
C ALA A 23 -1.75 8.04 15.13
N ILE A 24 -0.91 8.09 14.08
CA ILE A 24 -0.79 9.28 13.22
C ILE A 24 -2.14 9.58 12.56
N ALA A 25 -2.81 8.55 12.05
CA ALA A 25 -4.11 8.70 11.41
C ALA A 25 -5.19 9.20 12.37
N LEU A 26 -5.21 8.75 13.62
CA LEU A 26 -6.09 9.30 14.67
C LEU A 26 -5.87 10.80 14.84
N GLY A 27 -4.62 11.25 14.93
CA GLY A 27 -4.28 12.67 15.03
C GLY A 27 -4.77 13.48 13.84
N VAL A 28 -4.56 12.98 12.62
CA VAL A 28 -5.01 13.63 11.37
C VAL A 28 -6.53 13.74 11.32
N VAL A 29 -7.25 12.66 11.62
CA VAL A 29 -8.72 12.63 11.60
C VAL A 29 -9.31 13.51 12.70
N ALA A 30 -8.73 13.53 13.90
CA ALA A 30 -9.13 14.41 14.99
C ALA A 30 -8.97 15.90 14.63
N ALA A 31 -7.99 16.23 13.79
CA ALA A 31 -7.80 17.57 13.23
C ALA A 31 -8.70 17.89 12.02
N GLY A 32 -9.62 16.99 11.64
CA GLY A 32 -10.54 17.16 10.51
C GLY A 32 -9.95 16.78 9.14
N GLY A 33 -8.77 16.16 9.11
CA GLY A 33 -8.13 15.69 7.89
C GLY A 33 -8.64 14.34 7.39
N GLU A 34 -8.21 13.97 6.18
CA GLU A 34 -8.39 12.64 5.62
C GLU A 34 -7.05 11.91 5.49
N VAL A 35 -7.07 10.58 5.53
CA VAL A 35 -5.86 9.76 5.51
C VAL A 35 -5.86 8.89 4.26
N LEU A 36 -4.78 8.99 3.49
CA LEU A 36 -4.48 8.10 2.37
C LEU A 36 -3.31 7.19 2.75
N LEU A 37 -3.61 5.93 3.04
CA LEU A 37 -2.63 4.90 3.38
C LEU A 37 -2.04 4.29 2.10
N ALA A 38 -0.74 4.39 1.92
CA ALA A 38 -0.05 3.86 0.74
C ALA A 38 0.64 2.53 1.05
N GLY A 39 0.15 1.45 0.44
CA GLY A 39 0.71 0.11 0.64
C GLY A 39 -0.26 -1.01 0.31
N GLY A 40 0.17 -2.25 0.58
CA GLY A 40 -0.60 -3.46 0.36
C GLY A 40 -1.38 -3.90 1.61
N THR A 41 -1.53 -5.21 1.78
CA THR A 41 -2.30 -5.87 2.85
C THR A 41 -1.98 -5.34 4.25
N GLN A 42 -0.75 -4.92 4.52
CA GLN A 42 -0.34 -4.30 5.79
C GLN A 42 -1.20 -3.07 6.17
N MET A 43 -1.78 -2.35 5.21
CA MET A 43 -2.67 -1.22 5.48
C MET A 43 -4.00 -1.66 6.11
N ALA A 44 -4.40 -2.93 5.94
CA ALA A 44 -5.55 -3.51 6.63
C ALA A 44 -5.32 -3.57 8.13
N ALA A 45 -4.11 -4.00 8.55
CA ALA A 45 -3.75 -4.09 9.95
C ALA A 45 -3.73 -2.70 10.60
N ALA A 46 -3.18 -1.69 9.91
CA ALA A 46 -3.23 -0.31 10.37
C ALA A 46 -4.68 0.21 10.50
N ALA A 47 -5.55 -0.07 9.51
CA ALA A 47 -6.97 0.31 9.55
C ALA A 47 -7.74 -0.41 10.68
N ALA A 48 -7.45 -1.69 10.91
CA ALA A 48 -8.06 -2.46 12.01
C ALA A 48 -7.65 -1.91 13.38
N LEU A 49 -6.36 -1.58 13.58
CA LEU A 49 -5.90 -0.94 14.80
C LEU A 49 -6.52 0.44 14.99
N PHE A 50 -6.57 1.25 13.93
CA PHE A 50 -7.22 2.56 13.95
C PHE A 50 -8.70 2.46 14.38
N LYS A 51 -9.45 1.51 13.80
CA LYS A 51 -10.84 1.20 14.19
C LYS A 51 -10.94 0.82 15.67
N ALA A 52 -10.07 -0.08 16.13
CA ALA A 52 -10.08 -0.56 17.51
C ALA A 52 -9.74 0.54 18.53
N LEU A 53 -8.96 1.54 18.12
CA LEU A 53 -8.64 2.72 18.92
C LEU A 53 -9.69 3.84 18.85
N GLY A 54 -10.85 3.58 18.22
CA GLY A 54 -11.99 4.50 18.16
C GLY A 54 -12.05 5.39 16.92
N GLY A 55 -11.18 5.17 15.93
CA GLY A 55 -11.24 5.83 14.64
C GLY A 55 -12.38 5.31 13.74
N ASP A 56 -12.85 6.14 12.81
CA ASP A 56 -13.82 5.76 11.76
C ASP A 56 -13.10 5.40 10.45
N PRO A 57 -12.99 4.11 10.08
CA PRO A 57 -12.30 3.68 8.85
C PRO A 57 -12.86 4.27 7.56
N GLY A 58 -14.09 4.81 7.57
CA GLY A 58 -14.64 5.57 6.44
C GLY A 58 -13.83 6.82 6.10
N ARG A 59 -13.04 7.35 7.05
CA ARG A 59 -12.10 8.47 6.85
C ARG A 59 -10.81 8.06 6.16
N PHE A 60 -10.60 6.76 5.93
CA PHE A 60 -9.44 6.26 5.22
C PHE A 60 -9.73 6.10 3.73
N ALA A 61 -8.67 6.28 2.96
CA ALA A 61 -8.51 5.71 1.64
C ALA A 61 -7.19 4.93 1.63
N VAL A 62 -7.11 3.92 0.77
CA VAL A 62 -5.87 3.19 0.51
C VAL A 62 -5.47 3.41 -0.94
N VAL A 63 -4.16 3.51 -1.18
CA VAL A 63 -3.59 3.50 -2.53
C VAL A 63 -2.54 2.40 -2.61
N THR A 64 -2.64 1.57 -3.64
CA THR A 64 -1.75 0.43 -3.86
C THR A 64 -1.37 0.29 -5.34
N THR A 65 -0.96 -0.89 -5.77
CA THR A 65 -0.61 -1.21 -7.16
C THR A 65 -1.61 -2.19 -7.77
N ARG A 66 -1.70 -2.22 -9.10
CA ARG A 66 -2.44 -3.26 -9.81
C ARG A 66 -2.00 -4.67 -9.41
N TRP A 67 -0.70 -4.86 -9.12
CA TRP A 67 -0.16 -6.16 -8.73
C TRP A 67 -0.66 -6.66 -7.38
N ILE A 68 -1.17 -5.78 -6.50
CA ILE A 68 -1.86 -6.17 -5.27
C ILE A 68 -3.34 -6.44 -5.53
N VAL A 69 -4.00 -5.60 -6.33
CA VAL A 69 -5.44 -5.70 -6.59
C VAL A 69 -5.79 -6.90 -7.48
N GLU A 70 -4.94 -7.23 -8.44
CA GLU A 70 -5.14 -8.30 -9.43
C GLU A 70 -4.55 -9.65 -8.97
N ASP A 71 -3.97 -9.72 -7.77
CA ASP A 71 -3.36 -10.94 -7.24
C ASP A 71 -4.41 -11.99 -6.88
N SER A 72 -4.54 -13.04 -7.69
CA SER A 72 -5.50 -14.12 -7.45
C SER A 72 -5.21 -14.97 -6.21
N SER A 73 -4.00 -14.84 -5.61
CA SER A 73 -3.65 -15.52 -4.38
C SER A 73 -4.06 -14.77 -3.10
N ALA A 74 -4.58 -13.54 -3.21
CA ALA A 74 -4.97 -12.71 -2.08
C ALA A 74 -6.29 -11.94 -2.34
N ASP A 75 -7.20 -11.92 -1.36
CA ASP A 75 -8.42 -11.09 -1.44
C ASP A 75 -8.20 -9.71 -0.78
N PHE A 76 -7.39 -8.88 -1.41
CA PHE A 76 -7.07 -7.54 -0.88
C PHE A 76 -8.33 -6.67 -0.74
N LEU A 77 -9.21 -6.67 -1.75
CA LEU A 77 -10.43 -5.84 -1.74
C LEU A 77 -11.45 -6.32 -0.70
N GLY A 78 -11.60 -7.64 -0.52
CA GLY A 78 -12.40 -8.21 0.55
C GLY A 78 -11.87 -7.82 1.92
N LEU A 79 -10.55 -7.90 2.13
CA LEU A 79 -9.91 -7.50 3.38
C LEU A 79 -10.12 -6.01 3.70
N MET A 80 -9.97 -5.11 2.72
CA MET A 80 -10.25 -3.67 2.90
C MET A 80 -11.70 -3.43 3.32
N ARG A 81 -12.65 -4.15 2.71
CA ARG A 81 -14.07 -4.07 3.05
C ARG A 81 -14.34 -4.54 4.48
N GLU A 82 -13.70 -5.63 4.90
CA GLU A 82 -13.86 -6.20 6.25
C GLU A 82 -13.41 -5.20 7.34
N VAL A 83 -12.29 -4.51 7.11
CA VAL A 83 -11.79 -3.49 8.05
C VAL A 83 -12.53 -2.15 7.94
N GLY A 84 -13.46 -2.00 6.99
CA GLY A 84 -14.31 -0.82 6.82
C GLY A 84 -13.72 0.28 5.93
N VAL A 85 -12.65 -0.01 5.18
CA VAL A 85 -12.06 0.93 4.21
C VAL A 85 -12.80 0.80 2.88
N GLY A 86 -13.64 1.78 2.56
CA GLY A 86 -14.45 1.79 1.34
C GLY A 86 -13.77 2.37 0.10
N ARG A 87 -12.68 3.13 0.28
CA ARG A 87 -11.98 3.83 -0.81
C ARG A 87 -10.63 3.19 -1.09
N VAL A 88 -10.52 2.50 -2.21
CA VAL A 88 -9.27 1.88 -2.68
C VAL A 88 -8.91 2.43 -4.06
N HIS A 89 -7.74 3.04 -4.14
CA HIS A 89 -7.09 3.50 -5.36
C HIS A 89 -5.93 2.58 -5.68
N TYR A 90 -5.52 2.53 -6.94
CA TYR A 90 -4.31 1.81 -7.32
C TYR A 90 -3.71 2.37 -8.60
N SER A 91 -2.39 2.31 -8.67
CA SER A 91 -1.60 2.55 -9.88
C SER A 91 -1.91 1.48 -10.93
N LYS A 92 -2.14 1.90 -12.18
CA LYS A 92 -2.35 1.01 -13.33
C LYS A 92 -1.06 0.76 -14.14
N SER A 93 0.07 1.27 -13.66
CA SER A 93 1.38 1.15 -14.28
C SER A 93 1.73 -0.31 -14.56
N SER A 94 2.35 -0.54 -15.72
CA SER A 94 2.83 -1.86 -16.12
C SER A 94 4.30 -1.78 -16.50
N PHE A 95 5.05 -2.81 -16.09
CA PHE A 95 6.44 -3.04 -16.44
C PHE A 95 6.60 -4.17 -17.47
N ALA A 96 5.52 -4.69 -18.05
CA ALA A 96 5.54 -5.75 -19.04
C ALA A 96 6.46 -5.44 -20.24
N ASN A 97 6.46 -4.18 -20.68
CA ASN A 97 7.26 -3.70 -21.81
C ASN A 97 8.65 -3.19 -21.39
N SER A 98 9.06 -3.40 -20.14
CA SER A 98 10.38 -2.96 -19.72
C SER A 98 11.49 -3.72 -20.44
N ARG A 99 12.60 -3.06 -20.76
CA ARG A 99 13.84 -3.71 -21.22
C ARG A 99 14.53 -4.49 -20.10
N CYS A 100 14.30 -4.13 -18.84
CA CYS A 100 14.97 -4.68 -17.68
C CYS A 100 14.21 -5.90 -17.14
N ARG A 101 14.84 -7.09 -17.17
CA ARG A 101 14.22 -8.32 -16.66
C ARG A 101 13.74 -8.19 -15.21
N GLY A 102 14.51 -7.52 -14.36
CA GLY A 102 14.15 -7.30 -12.96
C GLY A 102 12.86 -6.50 -12.77
N LEU A 103 12.53 -5.59 -13.69
CA LEU A 103 11.27 -4.84 -13.66
C LEU A 103 10.11 -5.67 -14.22
N ARG A 104 10.34 -6.43 -15.29
CA ARG A 104 9.32 -7.36 -15.84
C ARG A 104 8.85 -8.39 -14.82
N ALA A 105 9.70 -8.79 -13.88
CA ALA A 105 9.35 -9.71 -12.80
C ALA A 105 8.13 -9.25 -11.97
N TYR A 106 7.81 -7.95 -11.90
CA TYR A 106 6.59 -7.49 -11.22
C TYR A 106 5.32 -8.08 -11.84
N GLU A 107 5.31 -8.28 -13.16
CA GLU A 107 4.17 -8.88 -13.88
C GLU A 107 4.04 -10.39 -13.63
N GLU A 108 5.09 -11.02 -13.12
CA GLU A 108 5.10 -12.42 -12.70
C GLU A 108 4.70 -12.59 -11.22
N GLY A 109 4.32 -11.49 -10.54
CA GLY A 109 3.90 -11.48 -9.15
C GLY A 109 5.05 -11.31 -8.14
N TYR A 110 6.24 -10.89 -8.57
CA TYR A 110 7.32 -10.55 -7.65
C TYR A 110 7.19 -9.12 -7.13
N VAL A 111 7.57 -8.91 -5.86
CA VAL A 111 7.54 -7.64 -5.12
C VAL A 111 6.13 -7.07 -4.91
N LYS A 112 5.39 -6.78 -5.99
CA LYS A 112 4.03 -6.23 -6.06
C LYS A 112 3.88 -4.83 -5.46
N GLU A 113 4.38 -4.58 -4.27
CA GLU A 113 4.25 -3.32 -3.53
C GLU A 113 5.39 -3.14 -2.52
N GLY A 114 5.63 -1.91 -2.09
CA GLY A 114 6.57 -1.57 -1.03
C GLY A 114 6.91 -0.08 -1.04
N VAL A 115 7.32 0.46 0.11
CA VAL A 115 7.84 1.85 0.21
C VAL A 115 6.89 2.89 -0.41
N ALA A 116 5.59 2.70 -0.24
CA ALA A 116 4.53 3.55 -0.82
C ALA A 116 4.60 3.71 -2.36
N MET A 117 5.15 2.72 -3.07
CA MET A 117 5.30 2.73 -4.52
C MET A 117 3.95 2.92 -5.22
N GLY A 118 2.88 2.26 -4.76
CA GLY A 118 1.54 2.44 -5.31
C GLY A 118 1.09 3.91 -5.39
N TYR A 119 1.36 4.71 -4.33
CA TYR A 119 1.07 6.15 -4.34
C TYR A 119 1.93 6.92 -5.33
N ALA A 120 3.25 6.66 -5.33
CA ALA A 120 4.18 7.36 -6.21
C ALA A 120 3.81 7.15 -7.68
N LEU A 121 3.52 5.91 -8.07
CA LEU A 121 3.11 5.57 -9.44
C LEU A 121 1.73 6.18 -9.76
N TRP A 122 0.74 6.05 -8.87
CA TRP A 122 -0.60 6.61 -9.07
C TRP A 122 -0.56 8.14 -9.26
N ARG A 123 0.31 8.84 -8.52
CA ARG A 123 0.53 10.29 -8.67
C ARG A 123 1.26 10.64 -9.96
N ALA A 124 2.25 9.84 -10.37
CA ALA A 124 2.98 10.05 -11.61
C ALA A 124 2.06 9.84 -12.84
N GLU A 125 1.21 8.83 -12.81
CA GLU A 125 0.15 8.59 -13.81
C GLU A 125 -0.79 9.80 -13.92
N ALA A 126 -1.29 10.29 -12.79
CA ALA A 126 -2.18 11.45 -12.75
C ALA A 126 -1.51 12.72 -13.31
N ALA A 127 -0.18 12.81 -13.22
CA ALA A 127 0.62 13.90 -13.77
C ALA A 127 1.02 13.69 -15.25
N GLY A 128 0.63 12.58 -15.88
CA GLY A 128 0.98 12.26 -17.27
C GLY A 128 2.46 11.92 -17.47
N VAL A 129 3.15 11.49 -16.42
CA VAL A 129 4.56 11.09 -16.50
C VAL A 129 4.66 9.71 -17.13
N ASP A 130 5.62 9.53 -18.03
CA ASP A 130 6.05 8.21 -18.50
C ASP A 130 6.76 7.46 -17.36
N VAL A 131 5.95 6.75 -16.57
CA VAL A 131 6.40 6.02 -15.38
C VAL A 131 7.45 4.97 -15.74
N LEU A 132 7.21 4.17 -16.79
CA LEU A 132 8.10 3.09 -17.17
C LEU A 132 9.49 3.65 -17.52
N ARG A 133 9.55 4.69 -18.37
CA ARG A 133 10.82 5.32 -18.72
C ARG A 133 11.57 5.85 -17.50
N ARG A 134 10.87 6.53 -16.58
CA ARG A 134 11.48 7.06 -15.34
C ARG A 134 12.03 5.96 -14.44
N VAL A 135 11.27 4.88 -14.27
CA VAL A 135 11.71 3.74 -13.45
C VAL A 135 12.91 3.05 -14.10
N GLU A 136 12.93 2.89 -15.43
CA GLU A 136 14.09 2.33 -16.15
C GLU A 136 15.34 3.20 -16.01
N GLU A 137 15.20 4.53 -16.14
CA GLU A 137 16.31 5.48 -15.94
C GLU A 137 16.94 5.33 -14.55
N GLU A 138 16.11 5.26 -13.51
CA GLU A 138 16.56 5.06 -12.14
C GLU A 138 17.14 3.65 -11.91
N TYR A 139 16.54 2.62 -12.51
CA TYR A 139 17.06 1.26 -12.45
C TYR A 139 18.46 1.18 -13.03
N VAL A 140 18.69 1.77 -14.22
CA VAL A 140 20.01 1.79 -14.86
C VAL A 140 21.01 2.60 -14.05
N ARG A 141 20.59 3.73 -13.46
CA ARG A 141 21.45 4.57 -12.62
C ARG A 141 21.92 3.85 -11.35
N VAL A 142 21.06 3.06 -10.72
CA VAL A 142 21.33 2.44 -9.41
C VAL A 142 21.90 1.02 -9.53
N VAL A 143 21.37 0.23 -10.46
CA VAL A 143 21.69 -1.20 -10.61
C VAL A 143 22.69 -1.44 -11.74
N GLY A 144 22.62 -0.63 -12.81
CA GLY A 144 23.43 -0.79 -14.02
C GLY A 144 22.59 -1.19 -15.26
N PRO A 145 23.24 -1.38 -16.42
CA PRO A 145 22.56 -1.64 -17.68
C PRO A 145 21.62 -2.85 -17.63
N CYS A 146 20.48 -2.73 -18.30
CA CYS A 146 19.51 -3.81 -18.42
C CYS A 146 20.01 -4.84 -19.44
N GLY A 147 20.53 -5.96 -18.90
CA GLY A 147 20.97 -7.13 -19.66
C GLY A 147 19.82 -8.00 -20.17
#